data_AF-A0A1T3BLB0-F1
#
_entry.id   AF-A0A1T3BLB0-F1
#
_cell.length_a   1.000
_cell.length_b   1.000
_cell.length_c   1.000
_cell.angle_alpha   90.00
_cell.angle_beta   90.00
_cell.angle_gamma   90.00
#
_symmetry.space_group_name_H-M   'P 1'
#
loop_
_entity.id
_entity.type
_entity.pdbx_description
1 polymer ?
#
loop_
_entity_poly.entity_id
_entity_poly.type
_entity_poly.pdbx_seq_one_letter_code
_entity_poly.pdbx_strand_id
1 'polypeptide(L)'
;MIHQLQHLTTTFIAKFSMIIMLSILICLPLSNLKAKETTLNNSITESLKIQLLEDSTFLSKLSEKITPRTNDDYIREIVKDYLLKNPEIMIEMQLILQEKLGGIEEQQAFVIKSLEKEIFQSPHDAVFGNPNGKIILVEFFDYNCNFCKRFYSSMVNLIKNTQTCE
;
A
#
# COMPACT_ATOMS: atom_id res chain seq x y z
N MET A 1 -5.13 40.85 19.89
CA MET A 1 -4.26 40.44 21.02
C MET A 1 -5.08 40.29 22.30
N ILE A 2 -6.07 39.38 22.31
CA ILE A 2 -6.94 39.11 23.49
C ILE A 2 -7.20 37.59 23.66
N HIS A 3 -6.96 36.77 22.63
CA HIS A 3 -7.30 35.34 22.64
C HIS A 3 -6.24 34.41 23.28
N GLN A 4 -5.07 34.94 23.69
CA GLN A 4 -3.99 34.12 24.28
C GLN A 4 -4.00 34.07 25.82
N LEU A 5 -4.84 34.86 26.50
CA LEU A 5 -4.85 34.92 27.97
C LEU A 5 -5.84 33.96 28.64
N GLN A 6 -6.65 33.22 27.87
CA GLN A 6 -7.67 32.30 28.41
C GLN A 6 -7.21 30.84 28.50
N HIS A 7 -6.06 30.47 27.92
CA HIS A 7 -5.59 29.07 27.92
C HIS A 7 -4.66 28.73 29.11
N LEU A 8 -4.13 29.75 29.79
CA LEU A 8 -3.18 29.60 30.89
C LEU A 8 -3.89 29.39 32.25
N THR A 9 -5.11 29.88 32.41
CA THR A 9 -5.89 29.76 33.66
C THR A 9 -6.61 28.43 33.77
N THR A 10 -7.04 27.84 32.65
CA THR A 10 -7.74 26.54 32.58
C THR A 10 -6.82 25.34 32.86
N THR A 11 -5.54 25.44 32.53
CA THR A 11 -4.55 24.36 32.78
C THR A 11 -4.10 24.30 34.24
N PHE A 12 -4.22 25.39 35.00
CA PHE A 12 -3.79 25.45 36.41
C PHE A 12 -4.82 24.84 37.37
N ILE A 13 -6.12 24.99 37.07
CA ILE A 13 -7.22 24.46 37.90
C ILE A 13 -7.34 22.92 37.75
N ALA A 14 -7.12 22.38 36.54
CA ALA A 14 -7.18 20.94 36.28
C ALA A 14 -6.06 20.15 37.00
N LYS A 15 -4.86 20.75 37.14
CA LYS A 15 -3.73 20.12 37.85
C LYS A 15 -3.92 20.07 39.38
N PHE A 16 -4.62 21.05 39.95
CA PHE A 16 -4.87 21.08 41.40
C PHE A 16 -5.97 20.08 41.83
N SER A 17 -6.93 19.78 40.94
CA SER A 17 -8.01 18.82 41.21
C SER A 17 -7.55 17.35 41.20
N MET A 18 -6.53 17.00 40.43
CA MET A 18 -5.94 15.65 40.37
C MET A 18 -5.18 15.24 41.64
N ILE A 19 -4.63 16.20 42.40
CA ILE A 19 -3.84 15.93 43.61
C ILE A 19 -4.76 15.68 44.83
N ILE A 20 -5.95 16.28 44.85
CA ILE A 20 -6.92 16.13 45.95
C ILE A 20 -7.67 14.78 45.85
N MET A 21 -7.83 14.20 44.66
CA MET A 21 -8.48 12.90 44.49
C MET A 21 -7.55 11.69 44.75
N LEU A 22 -6.21 11.87 44.73
CA LEU A 22 -5.25 10.81 45.02
C LEU A 22 -5.06 10.56 46.53
N SER A 23 -5.39 11.53 47.38
CA SER A 23 -5.29 11.41 48.84
C SER A 23 -6.53 10.77 49.49
N ILE A 24 -7.68 10.75 48.81
CA ILE A 24 -8.93 10.15 49.33
C ILE A 24 -8.96 8.62 49.09
N LEU A 25 -8.15 8.09 48.18
CA LEU A 25 -8.12 6.66 47.87
C LEU A 25 -7.26 5.80 48.83
N ILE A 26 -6.58 6.43 49.80
CA ILE A 26 -5.67 5.74 50.74
C ILE A 26 -6.37 5.34 52.06
N CYS A 27 -7.62 5.76 52.30
CA CYS A 27 -8.31 5.58 53.59
C CYS A 27 -9.53 4.62 53.62
N LEU A 28 -9.63 3.65 52.72
CA LEU A 28 -10.63 2.57 52.84
C LEU A 28 -10.01 1.33 53.49
N PRO A 29 -10.50 0.87 54.66
CA PRO A 29 -9.98 -0.32 55.31
C PRO A 29 -10.45 -1.55 54.55
N LEU A 30 -9.51 -2.27 53.94
CA LEU A 30 -9.70 -3.57 53.33
C LEU A 30 -9.94 -4.61 54.43
N SER A 31 -11.17 -4.66 54.96
CA SER A 31 -11.57 -5.67 55.93
C SER A 31 -12.29 -6.82 55.23
N ASN A 32 -11.54 -7.91 55.07
CA ASN A 32 -11.96 -9.32 54.96
C ASN A 32 -13.32 -9.61 54.30
N LEU A 33 -13.34 -9.75 52.98
CA LEU A 33 -14.28 -10.64 52.30
C LEU A 33 -13.61 -12.00 52.11
N LYS A 34 -13.80 -12.88 53.10
CA LYS A 34 -13.45 -14.30 52.96
C LYS A 34 -14.49 -14.94 52.04
N ALA A 35 -14.19 -14.98 50.75
CA ALA A 35 -14.97 -15.74 49.79
C ALA A 35 -14.91 -17.22 50.16
N LYS A 36 -16.08 -17.80 50.42
CA LYS A 36 -16.30 -19.23 50.62
C LYS A 36 -16.22 -19.92 49.27
N GLU A 37 -15.03 -20.39 48.92
CA GLU A 37 -14.83 -21.22 47.73
C GLU A 37 -15.46 -22.60 47.97
N THR A 38 -16.57 -22.85 47.28
CA THR A 38 -17.21 -24.17 47.27
C THR A 38 -16.38 -25.06 46.39
N THR A 39 -15.74 -26.05 47.00
CA THR A 39 -14.79 -26.98 46.37
C THR A 39 -15.48 -27.79 45.29
N LEU A 40 -15.41 -27.34 44.04
CA LEU A 40 -15.63 -28.19 42.88
C LEU A 40 -14.26 -28.76 42.49
N ASN A 41 -14.09 -30.06 42.69
CA ASN A 41 -12.81 -30.76 42.60
C ASN A 41 -12.08 -30.44 41.30
N ASN A 42 -10.84 -29.94 41.40
CA ASN A 42 -9.96 -29.58 40.28
C ASN A 42 -9.84 -30.70 39.22
N SER A 43 -10.00 -31.96 39.63
CA SER A 43 -9.99 -33.13 38.74
C SER A 43 -11.16 -33.18 37.75
N ILE A 44 -12.33 -32.62 38.10
CA ILE A 44 -13.50 -32.52 37.20
C ILE A 44 -13.31 -31.35 36.24
N THR A 45 -12.70 -30.27 36.71
CA THR A 45 -12.40 -29.09 35.89
C THR A 45 -11.34 -29.40 34.83
N GLU A 46 -10.30 -30.17 35.18
CA GLU A 46 -9.30 -30.60 34.21
C GLU A 46 -9.85 -31.62 33.19
N SER A 47 -10.71 -32.55 33.62
CA SER A 47 -11.34 -33.48 32.67
C SER A 47 -12.32 -32.77 31.73
N LEU A 48 -13.08 -31.79 32.22
CA LEU A 48 -13.95 -30.96 31.38
C LEU A 48 -13.15 -30.10 30.39
N LYS A 49 -12.00 -29.55 30.79
CA LYS A 49 -11.10 -28.82 29.87
C LYS A 49 -10.57 -29.73 28.77
N ILE A 50 -10.13 -30.94 29.12
CA ILE A 50 -9.64 -31.91 28.14
C ILE A 50 -10.77 -32.29 27.17
N GLN A 51 -11.97 -32.58 27.67
CA GLN A 51 -13.14 -32.89 26.82
C GLN A 51 -13.54 -31.74 25.90
N LEU A 52 -13.47 -30.49 26.39
CA LEU A 52 -13.73 -29.30 25.57
C LEU A 52 -12.66 -29.08 24.50
N LEU A 53 -11.40 -29.40 24.80
CA LEU A 53 -10.29 -29.26 23.85
C LEU A 53 -10.23 -30.42 22.84
N GLU A 54 -10.86 -31.56 23.11
CA GLU A 54 -10.97 -32.67 22.15
C GLU A 54 -12.23 -32.57 21.26
N ASP A 55 -13.21 -31.76 21.65
CA ASP A 55 -14.41 -31.51 20.86
C ASP A 55 -14.11 -30.63 19.64
N SER A 56 -14.05 -31.25 18.46
CA SER A 56 -13.80 -30.59 17.18
C SER A 56 -14.88 -29.55 16.82
N THR A 57 -16.11 -29.70 17.32
CA THR A 57 -17.19 -28.73 17.09
C THR A 57 -17.03 -27.50 17.97
N PHE A 58 -16.54 -27.67 19.20
CA PHE A 58 -16.16 -26.56 20.07
C PHE A 58 -14.93 -25.86 19.52
N LEU A 59 -13.88 -26.60 19.14
CA LEU A 59 -12.65 -26.03 18.58
C LEU A 59 -12.89 -25.27 17.28
N SER A 60 -13.76 -25.77 16.38
CA SER A 60 -14.08 -25.06 15.14
C SER A 60 -14.84 -23.76 15.40
N LYS A 61 -15.86 -23.76 16.27
CA LYS A 61 -16.59 -22.54 16.66
C LYS A 61 -15.71 -21.56 17.43
N LEU A 62 -14.84 -22.08 18.29
CA LEU A 62 -13.86 -21.30 19.02
C LEU A 62 -12.85 -20.68 18.04
N SER A 63 -12.36 -21.44 17.06
CA SER A 63 -11.48 -20.92 16.01
C SER A 63 -12.18 -19.89 15.14
N GLU A 64 -13.46 -20.05 14.80
CA GLU A 64 -14.23 -19.05 14.05
C GLU A 64 -14.37 -17.75 14.84
N LYS A 65 -14.52 -17.87 16.17
CA LYS A 65 -14.71 -16.72 17.07
C LYS A 65 -13.41 -16.03 17.48
N ILE A 66 -12.31 -16.78 17.56
CA ILE A 66 -10.96 -16.28 17.88
C ILE A 66 -10.27 -15.75 16.63
N THR A 67 -10.57 -16.31 15.45
CA THR A 67 -10.08 -15.74 14.19
C THR A 67 -10.68 -14.36 14.07
N PRO A 68 -9.87 -13.29 14.06
CA PRO A 68 -10.40 -11.97 13.79
C PRO A 68 -11.08 -12.07 12.43
N ARG A 69 -12.40 -11.85 12.37
CA ARG A 69 -13.03 -11.46 11.11
C ARG A 69 -12.44 -10.11 10.78
N THR A 70 -11.28 -10.09 10.12
CA THR A 70 -10.75 -8.92 9.47
C THR A 70 -11.81 -8.54 8.44
N ASN A 71 -12.64 -7.57 8.80
CA ASN A 71 -13.61 -7.00 7.90
C ASN A 71 -12.82 -6.31 6.78
N ASP A 72 -13.09 -6.65 5.52
CA ASP A 72 -12.40 -6.05 4.38
C ASP A 72 -12.51 -4.51 4.39
N ASP A 73 -13.60 -3.96 4.93
CA ASP A 73 -13.77 -2.50 5.11
C ASP A 73 -12.77 -1.94 6.13
N TYR A 74 -12.56 -2.64 7.24
CA TYR A 74 -11.60 -2.24 8.26
C TYR A 74 -10.17 -2.27 7.72
N ILE A 75 -9.82 -3.28 6.93
CA ILE A 75 -8.51 -3.34 6.24
C ILE A 75 -8.38 -2.18 5.26
N ARG A 76 -9.42 -1.91 4.44
CA ARG A 76 -9.41 -0.79 3.49
C ARG A 76 -9.18 0.54 4.19
N GLU A 77 -9.82 0.78 5.34
CA GLU A 77 -9.63 1.99 6.14
C GLU A 77 -8.20 2.10 6.66
N ILE A 78 -7.63 1.02 7.21
CA ILE A 78 -6.23 1.01 7.66
C ILE A 78 -5.27 1.31 6.51
N VAL A 79 -5.43 0.63 5.36
CA VAL A 79 -4.56 0.83 4.19
C VAL A 79 -4.66 2.27 3.69
N LYS A 80 -5.88 2.81 3.59
CA LYS A 80 -6.09 4.20 3.16
C LYS A 80 -5.44 5.19 4.13
N ASP A 81 -5.67 5.03 5.43
CA ASP A 81 -5.09 5.89 6.46
C ASP A 81 -3.55 5.84 6.44
N TYR A 82 -2.99 4.64 6.28
CA TYR A 82 -1.54 4.44 6.18
C TYR A 82 -0.96 5.12 4.93
N LEU A 83 -1.57 4.95 3.74
CA LEU A 83 -1.09 5.59 2.52
C LEU A 83 -1.19 7.12 2.59
N LEU A 84 -2.24 7.66 3.21
CA LEU A 84 -2.41 9.11 3.38
C LEU A 84 -1.41 9.71 4.38
N LYS A 85 -1.04 8.96 5.42
CA LYS A 85 -0.03 9.36 6.40
C LYS A 85 1.40 9.19 5.88
N ASN A 86 1.62 8.37 4.86
CA ASN A 86 2.94 8.03 4.33
C ASN A 86 2.97 8.14 2.78
N PRO A 87 2.73 9.32 2.19
CA PRO A 87 2.69 9.49 0.74
C PRO A 87 4.04 9.19 0.05
N GLU A 88 5.15 9.35 0.78
CA GLU A 88 6.53 9.03 0.37
C GLU A 88 6.70 7.58 -0.14
N ILE A 89 5.88 6.64 0.35
CA ILE A 89 5.88 5.25 -0.13
C ILE A 89 5.67 5.19 -1.65
N MET A 90 4.92 6.11 -2.24
CA MET A 90 4.75 6.16 -3.69
C MET A 90 6.06 6.44 -4.43
N ILE A 91 6.90 7.31 -3.87
CA ILE A 91 8.22 7.64 -4.42
C ILE A 91 9.16 6.44 -4.23
N GLU A 92 9.17 5.84 -3.05
CA GLU A 92 9.98 4.64 -2.77
C GLU A 92 9.62 3.47 -3.70
N MET A 93 8.32 3.22 -3.90
CA MET A 93 7.82 2.22 -4.83
C MET A 93 8.28 2.51 -6.26
N GLN A 94 8.22 3.78 -6.70
CA GLN A 94 8.68 4.17 -8.03
C GLN A 94 10.19 3.94 -8.20
N LEU A 95 10.99 4.26 -7.18
CA LEU A 95 12.44 4.08 -7.21
C LEU A 95 12.81 2.59 -7.22
N ILE A 96 12.16 1.76 -6.37
CA ILE A 96 12.36 0.31 -6.37
C ILE A 96 11.95 -0.29 -7.72
N LEU A 97 10.84 0.19 -8.31
CA LEU A 97 10.43 -0.24 -9.63
C LEU A 97 11.47 0.17 -10.67
N GLN A 98 11.93 1.42 -10.66
CA GLN A 98 12.97 1.88 -11.57
C GLN A 98 14.27 1.10 -11.42
N GLU A 99 14.69 0.72 -10.21
CA GLU A 99 15.86 -0.12 -9.99
C GLU A 99 15.67 -1.51 -10.61
N LYS A 100 14.51 -2.14 -10.39
CA LYS A 100 14.15 -3.42 -11.01
C LYS A 100 14.12 -3.33 -12.54
N LEU A 101 13.62 -2.21 -13.07
CA LEU A 101 13.58 -1.94 -14.50
C LEU A 101 14.93 -1.45 -15.04
N GLY A 102 15.84 -0.95 -14.21
CA GLY A 102 17.13 -0.39 -14.62
C GLY A 102 18.09 -1.46 -15.15
N GLY A 103 17.90 -2.72 -14.75
CA GLY A 103 18.57 -3.87 -15.36
C GLY A 103 17.97 -4.31 -16.70
N ILE A 104 16.94 -3.64 -17.22
CA ILE A 104 16.28 -4.00 -18.49
C ILE A 104 17.05 -3.48 -19.70
N GLU A 105 18.05 -2.60 -19.58
CA GLU A 105 18.84 -2.17 -20.74
C GLU A 105 19.45 -3.37 -21.52
N GLU A 106 19.96 -4.39 -20.82
CA GLU A 106 20.42 -5.64 -21.45
C GLU A 106 19.27 -6.47 -22.06
N GLN A 107 18.06 -6.34 -21.53
CA GLN A 107 16.87 -7.03 -22.02
C GLN A 107 16.18 -6.29 -23.16
N GLN A 108 16.39 -4.98 -23.35
CA GLN A 108 15.75 -4.20 -24.42
C GLN A 108 16.10 -4.76 -25.79
N ALA A 109 17.37 -5.08 -26.03
CA ALA A 109 17.81 -5.69 -27.28
C ALA A 109 17.16 -7.07 -27.49
N PHE A 110 17.00 -7.84 -26.41
CA PHE A 110 16.31 -9.13 -26.47
C PHE A 110 14.82 -8.97 -26.79
N VAL A 111 14.15 -8.00 -26.17
CA VAL A 111 12.73 -7.71 -26.41
C VAL A 111 12.49 -7.22 -27.85
N ILE A 112 13.33 -6.32 -28.35
CA ILE A 112 13.24 -5.86 -29.74
C ILE A 112 13.45 -7.03 -30.70
N LYS A 113 14.43 -7.90 -30.42
CA LYS A 113 14.69 -9.09 -31.23
C LYS A 113 13.55 -10.11 -31.16
N SER A 114 12.93 -10.30 -30.01
CA SER A 114 11.82 -11.25 -29.86
C SER A 114 10.52 -10.76 -30.48
N LEU A 115 10.36 -9.44 -30.66
CA LEU A 115 9.21 -8.77 -31.27
C LEU A 115 9.53 -8.15 -32.64
N GLU A 116 10.60 -8.58 -33.30
CA GLU A 116 11.13 -7.94 -34.51
C GLU A 116 10.06 -7.84 -35.61
N LYS A 117 9.27 -8.91 -35.80
CA LYS A 117 8.23 -8.94 -36.82
C LYS A 117 7.09 -7.99 -36.50
N GLU A 118 6.67 -7.94 -35.25
CA GLU A 118 5.62 -7.05 -34.77
C GLU A 118 6.04 -5.58 -34.86
N ILE A 119 7.31 -5.28 -34.59
CA ILE A 119 7.85 -3.92 -34.61
C ILE A 119 8.08 -3.42 -36.05
N PHE A 120 8.62 -4.25 -36.95
CA PHE A 120 9.06 -3.80 -38.28
C PHE A 120 8.16 -4.26 -39.43
N GLN A 121 7.24 -5.20 -39.21
CA GLN A 121 6.41 -5.81 -40.25
C GLN A 121 4.91 -5.88 -39.87
N SER A 122 4.46 -5.01 -38.97
CA SER A 122 3.05 -4.90 -38.61
C SER A 122 2.21 -4.45 -39.82
N PRO A 123 1.13 -5.16 -40.18
CA PRO A 123 0.24 -4.75 -41.26
C PRO A 123 -0.65 -3.56 -40.89
N HIS A 124 -0.63 -3.12 -39.63
CA HIS A 124 -1.44 -2.01 -39.12
C HIS A 124 -0.69 -0.68 -39.10
N ASP A 125 0.62 -0.71 -39.36
CA ASP A 125 1.48 0.46 -39.25
C ASP A 125 1.47 1.26 -40.55
N ALA A 126 1.49 2.59 -40.43
CA ALA A 126 1.64 3.47 -41.57
C ALA A 126 3.12 3.56 -41.98
N VAL A 127 3.42 3.26 -43.23
CA VAL A 127 4.77 3.38 -43.78
C VAL A 127 4.92 4.74 -44.47
N PHE A 128 5.92 5.51 -44.04
CA PHE A 128 6.29 6.78 -44.65
C PHE A 128 7.67 6.67 -45.31
N GLY A 129 7.82 7.16 -46.54
CA GLY A 129 9.09 7.11 -47.29
C GLY A 129 9.22 5.87 -48.18
N ASN A 130 10.45 5.37 -48.35
CA ASN A 130 10.74 4.17 -49.14
C ASN A 130 10.45 2.89 -48.32
N PRO A 131 9.45 2.06 -48.69
CA PRO A 131 9.16 0.81 -47.99
C PRO A 131 10.29 -0.22 -48.08
N ASN A 132 11.19 -0.08 -49.05
CA ASN A 132 12.38 -0.93 -49.25
C ASN A 132 13.66 -0.20 -48.82
N GLY A 133 13.56 0.76 -47.89
CA GLY A 133 14.70 1.50 -47.39
C GLY A 133 15.73 0.59 -46.70
N LYS A 134 17.02 0.91 -46.84
CA LYS A 134 18.11 0.18 -46.17
C LYS A 134 18.07 0.29 -44.65
N ILE A 135 17.49 1.39 -44.14
CA ILE A 135 17.33 1.67 -42.71
C ILE A 135 15.85 1.92 -42.45
N ILE A 136 15.29 1.21 -41.46
CA ILE A 136 13.91 1.35 -41.01
C ILE A 136 13.94 2.01 -39.64
N LEU A 137 13.15 3.08 -39.47
CA LEU A 137 12.93 3.73 -38.20
C LEU A 137 11.46 3.56 -37.82
N VAL A 138 11.21 3.04 -36.61
CA VAL A 138 9.86 2.88 -36.06
C VAL A 138 9.66 3.96 -35.00
N GLU A 139 8.66 4.82 -35.22
CA GLU A 139 8.31 5.90 -34.30
C GLU A 139 7.06 5.53 -33.48
N PHE A 140 7.23 5.37 -32.17
CA PHE A 140 6.11 5.27 -31.24
C PHE A 140 5.50 6.67 -31.04
N PHE A 141 4.39 6.94 -31.72
CA PHE A 141 3.77 8.27 -31.76
C PHE A 141 2.48 8.33 -30.94
N ASP A 142 2.28 9.43 -30.21
CA ASP A 142 1.03 9.76 -29.51
C ASP A 142 0.46 11.09 -30.02
N TYR A 143 -0.77 11.05 -30.54
CA TYR A 143 -1.51 12.22 -31.04
C TYR A 143 -1.84 13.26 -29.97
N ASN A 144 -1.74 12.94 -28.68
CA ASN A 144 -1.91 13.88 -27.59
C ASN A 144 -0.58 14.45 -27.08
N CYS A 145 0.55 13.90 -27.52
CA CYS A 145 1.86 14.39 -27.12
C CYS A 145 2.29 15.61 -27.94
N ASN A 146 2.36 16.78 -27.29
CA ASN A 146 2.81 18.02 -27.93
C ASN A 146 4.27 17.96 -28.40
N PHE A 147 5.13 17.19 -27.72
CA PHE A 147 6.52 17.00 -28.17
C PHE A 147 6.57 16.17 -29.46
N CYS A 148 5.81 15.08 -29.56
CA CYS A 148 5.69 14.28 -30.79
C CYS A 148 5.20 15.15 -31.96
N LYS A 149 4.16 15.98 -31.75
CA LYS A 149 3.67 16.92 -32.77
C LYS A 149 4.74 17.91 -33.24
N ARG A 150 5.54 18.45 -32.32
CA ARG A 150 6.63 19.38 -32.66
C ARG A 150 7.75 18.68 -33.43
N PHE A 151 8.02 17.42 -33.13
CA PHE A 151 9.07 16.64 -33.78
C PHE A 151 8.67 16.12 -35.17
N TYR A 152 7.37 15.99 -35.44
CA TYR A 152 6.84 15.48 -36.71
C TYR A 152 7.44 16.16 -37.95
N SER A 153 7.62 17.49 -37.94
CA SER A 153 8.22 18.21 -39.07
C SER A 153 9.67 17.80 -39.34
N SER A 154 10.45 17.52 -38.29
CA SER A 154 11.80 16.99 -38.41
C SER A 154 11.80 15.59 -39.02
N MET A 155 10.84 14.73 -38.64
CA MET A 155 10.71 13.39 -39.21
C MET A 155 10.39 13.45 -40.72
N VAL A 156 9.44 14.31 -41.11
CA VAL A 156 9.10 14.52 -42.52
C VAL A 156 10.29 15.05 -43.31
N ASN A 157 11.08 15.96 -42.74
CA ASN A 157 12.30 16.47 -43.39
C ASN A 157 13.38 15.39 -43.51
N LEU A 158 13.54 14.55 -42.49
CA LEU A 158 14.48 13.43 -42.53
C LEU A 158 14.14 12.49 -43.69
N ILE A 159 12.88 12.07 -43.81
CA ILE A 159 12.42 11.18 -44.90
C ILE A 159 12.68 11.80 -46.28
N LYS A 160 12.37 13.09 -46.45
CA LYS A 160 12.61 13.78 -47.73
C LYS A 160 14.09 13.80 -48.12
N ASN A 161 14.98 14.04 -47.17
CA ASN A 161 16.41 14.17 -47.41
C ASN A 161 17.11 12.82 -47.61
N THR A 162 16.58 11.74 -47.03
CA THR A 162 17.14 10.38 -47.19
C THR A 162 16.63 9.67 -48.43
N GLN A 163 15.53 10.15 -49.03
CA GLN A 163 15.01 9.62 -50.30
C GLN A 163 15.95 9.88 -51.49
N THR A 164 16.91 10.82 -51.38
CA THR A 164 17.73 11.33 -52.50
C THR A 164 19.19 10.86 -52.51
N CYS A 165 19.57 9.84 -51.73
CA CYS A 165 20.93 9.33 -51.75
C CYS A 165 21.02 8.06 -52.62
N GLU A 166 21.42 8.24 -53.88
CA GLU A 166 22.07 7.21 -54.71
C GLU A 166 23.55 7.08 -54.35
#